data_AF-R9IHY7-F1
#
_entry.id   AF-R9IHY7-F1
#
_cell.length_a   1.000
_cell.length_b   1.000
_cell.length_c   1.000
_cell.angle_alpha   90.00
_cell.angle_beta   90.00
_cell.angle_gamma   90.00
#
_symmetry.space_group_name_H-M   'P 1'
#
loop_
_entity.id
_entity.type
_entity.pdbx_description
1 polymer ?
#
loop_
_entity_poly.entity_id
_entity_poly.type
_entity_poly.pdbx_seq_one_letter_code
_entity_poly.pdbx_strand_id
1 'polypeptide(L)' 'MNVELYLKEMGERIMQRRKKLGLTQKALAELSELTTQFVSYAEAGKRGMRGGILA' A
#
# COMPACT_ATOMS: atom_id res chain seq x y z
N MET A 1 11.18 18.21 7.37
CA MET A 1 10.04 17.27 7.21
C MET A 1 10.58 15.85 7.30
N ASN A 2 10.10 15.04 8.25
CA ASN A 2 10.51 13.64 8.38
C ASN A 2 9.72 12.78 7.39
N VAL A 3 10.35 12.40 6.29
CA VAL A 3 9.67 11.67 5.20
C VAL A 3 9.24 10.27 5.63
N GLU A 4 9.95 9.63 6.55
CA GLU A 4 9.57 8.31 7.08
C GLU A 4 8.27 8.38 7.86
N LEU A 5 8.10 9.44 8.66
CA LEU A 5 6.86 9.68 9.40
C LEU A 5 5.67 9.83 8.44
N TYR A 6 5.85 10.62 7.36
CA TYR A 6 4.82 10.80 6.35
C TYR A 6 4.45 9.50 5.63
N LEU A 7 5.43 8.68 5.26
CA LEU A 7 5.19 7.39 4.60
C LEU A 7 4.44 6.42 5.51
N LYS A 8 4.77 6.41 6.81
CA LYS A 8 4.08 5.59 7.80
C LYS A 8 2.62 6.02 7.96
N GLU A 9 2.35 7.31 8.13
CA GLU A 9 0.99 7.85 8.23
C GLU A 9 0.15 7.55 6.97
N MET A 10 0.77 7.66 5.79
CA MET A 10 0.10 7.31 4.54
C MET A 10 -0.20 5.81 4.44
N GLY A 11 0.74 4.94 4.82
CA GLY A 11 0.53 3.50 4.85
C GLY A 11 -0.61 3.10 5.79
N GLU A 12 -0.68 3.73 6.97
CA GLU A 12 -1.78 3.54 7.91
C GLU A 12 -3.13 3.95 7.31
N ARG A 13 -3.21 5.10 6.62
CA ARG A 13 -4.44 5.55 5.96
C ARG A 13 -4.93 4.58 4.89
N ILE A 14 -4.01 4.05 4.08
CA ILE A 14 -4.32 3.04 3.05
C ILE A 14 -4.89 1.78 3.71
N MET A 15 -4.21 1.26 4.74
CA MET A 15 -4.67 0.07 5.48
C MET A 15 -6.05 0.29 6.10
N GLN A 16 -6.28 1.43 6.75
CA GLN A 16 -7.55 1.74 7.39
C GLN A 16 -8.68 1.83 6.37
N ARG A 17 -8.44 2.48 5.22
CA ARG A 17 -9.44 2.56 4.14
C ARG A 17 -9.76 1.19 3.57
N ARG A 18 -8.74 0.36 3.33
CA ARG A 18 -8.89 -1.02 2.84
C ARG A 18 -9.75 -1.85 3.80
N LYS A 19 -9.45 -1.82 5.10
CA LYS A 19 -10.21 -2.54 6.13
C LYS A 19 -11.66 -2.05 6.24
N LYS A 20 -11.89 -0.73 6.15
CA LYS A 20 -13.26 -0.17 6.12
C LYS A 20 -14.09 -0.63 4.92
N LEU A 21 -13.43 -0.98 3.81
CA LEU A 21 -14.09 -1.55 2.62
C LEU A 21 -14.20 -3.08 2.68
N GLY A 22 -13.74 -3.74 3.74
CA GLY A 22 -13.74 -5.20 3.86
C GLY A 22 -12.76 -5.90 2.91
N LEU A 23 -11.78 -5.17 2.37
CA LEU A 23 -10.87 -5.70 1.34
C LEU A 23 -9.63 -6.38 1.96
N THR A 24 -9.19 -7.47 1.34
CA THR A 24 -7.85 -8.03 1.56
C THR A 24 -6.81 -7.22 0.79
N GLN A 25 -5.51 -7.33 1.12
CA GLN A 25 -4.45 -6.67 0.35
C GLN A 25 -4.45 -7.13 -1.12
N LYS A 26 -4.77 -8.41 -1.38
CA LYS A 26 -4.93 -8.96 -2.73
C LYS A 26 -6.09 -8.31 -3.48
N ALA A 27 -7.26 -8.18 -2.85
CA ALA A 27 -8.41 -7.55 -3.48
C ALA A 27 -8.15 -6.06 -3.80
N LEU A 28 -7.47 -5.33 -2.92
CA LEU A 28 -7.06 -3.95 -3.21
C LEU A 28 -6.06 -3.88 -4.36
N ALA A 29 -5.11 -4.82 -4.40
CA ALA A 29 -4.10 -4.90 -5.46
C ALA A 29 -4.74 -5.14 -6.83
N GLU A 30 -5.66 -6.11 -6.93
CA GLU A 30 -6.40 -6.42 -8.15
C GLU A 30 -7.23 -5.21 -8.63
N LEU A 31 -7.94 -4.53 -7.72
CA LEU A 31 -8.73 -3.34 -8.05
C LEU A 31 -7.88 -2.14 -8.50
N SER A 32 -6.61 -2.10 -8.11
CA SER A 32 -5.69 -0.98 -8.40
C SER A 32 -4.66 -1.31 -9.48
N GLU A 33 -4.74 -2.49 -10.08
CA GLU A 33 -3.73 -3.01 -11.04
C GLU A 33 -2.30 -3.02 -10.46
N LEU A 34 -2.21 -3.28 -9.15
CA LEU A 34 -0.96 -3.37 -8.40
C LEU A 34 -0.69 -4.83 -8.01
N THR A 35 0.54 -5.10 -7.58
CA THR A 35 0.85 -6.37 -6.94
C THR A 35 0.45 -6.35 -5.47
N THR A 36 0.06 -7.50 -4.92
CA THR A 36 -0.19 -7.63 -3.46
C THR A 36 1.04 -7.22 -2.64
N GLN A 37 2.24 -7.49 -3.16
CA GLN A 37 3.49 -7.05 -2.56
C GLN A 37 3.54 -5.52 -2.50
N PHE A 38 3.26 -4.82 -3.59
CA PHE A 38 3.23 -3.36 -3.59
C PHE A 38 2.30 -2.80 -2.51
N VAL A 39 1.07 -3.33 -2.41
CA VAL A 39 0.10 -2.92 -1.39
C VAL A 39 0.64 -3.15 0.03
N SER A 40 1.26 -4.31 0.28
CA SER A 40 1.86 -4.63 1.59
C SER A 40 2.97 -3.64 1.99
N TYR A 41 3.84 -3.27 1.04
CA TYR A 41 4.91 -2.31 1.30
C TYR A 41 4.40 -0.88 1.50
N ALA A 42 3.39 -0.47 0.70
CA ALA A 42 2.74 0.82 0.85
C ALA A 42 2.10 0.94 2.23
N GLU A 43 1.37 -0.09 2.69
CA GLU A 43 0.77 -0.12 4.03
C GLU A 43 1.81 -0.12 5.17
N ALA A 44 2.99 -0.67 4.94
CA ALA A 44 4.10 -0.68 5.90
C ALA A 44 4.91 0.63 5.93
N GLY A 45 4.62 1.60 5.07
CA GLY A 45 5.35 2.88 5.00
C GLY A 45 6.81 2.73 4.54
N LYS A 46 7.16 1.65 3.84
CA LYS A 46 8.54 1.37 3.42
C LYS A 46 8.88 2.08 2.11
N ARG A 47 10.02 2.79 2.09
CA ARG A 47 10.58 3.42 0.88
C ARG A 47 11.49 2.41 0.17
N GLY A 48 11.12 1.97 -1.03
CA GLY A 48 11.89 0.99 -1.80
C GLY A 48 11.04 0.22 -2.80
N MET A 49 10.58 0.90 -3.84
CA MET A 49 9.93 0.23 -4.97
C MET A 49 10.99 -0.30 -5.94
N ARG A 50 11.11 -1.62 -6.04
CA ARG A 50 11.24 -2.28 -7.35
C ARG A 50 9.92 -3.01 -7.56
N GLY A 51 8.90 -2.28 -7.98
CA GLY A 51 7.58 -2.83 -8.26
C GLY A 51 7.11 -2.21 -9.55
N GLY A 52 7.35 -2.89 -10.67
CA GLY A 52 6.65 -2.55 -11.90
C GLY A 52 5.15 -2.65 -11.65
N ILE A 53 4.40 -1.73 -12.25
CA ILE A 53 3.05 -2.01 -12.73
C ILE A 53 3.17 -3.30 -13.54
N LEU A 54 2.18 -4.21 -13.43
CA LEU A 54 2.13 -5.44 -14.22
C LEU A 54 2.64 -5.17 -15.64
N ALA A 55 3.84 -5.69 -15.94
CA ALA A 55 4.45 -5.68 -17.26
C ALA A 55 4.24 -7.06 -17.87
#